data_AF-A0A091N6G1-F1
#
_entry.id   AF-A0A091N6G1-F1
#
_cell.length_a   1.000
_cell.length_b   1.000
_cell.length_c   1.000
_cell.angle_alpha   90.00
_cell.angle_beta   90.00
_cell.angle_gamma   90.00
#
_symmetry.space_group_name_H-M   'P 1'
#
loop_
_entity.id
_entity.type
_entity.pdbx_description
1 polymer ?
#
loop_
_entity_poly.entity_id
_entity_poly.type
_entity_poly.pdbx_seq_one_letter_code
_entity_poly.pdbx_strand_id
1 'polypeptide(L)'
;RALQLSGAGGPPHVKLTVEWDMSTKERVQLQQQAHRQQHSCTLDECFQLYTKEEQLAPDDAWRCPHCKVPQQGMVKLSLWTLPDILIIHLKRFRQVAEHRYKLTTLVRFPLQGLDMAPHVAQRG
;
A
#
# COMPACT_ATOMS: atom_id res chain seq x y z
N ARG A 1 38.60 -29.49 -0.55
CA ARG A 1 38.56 -30.92 -0.94
C ARG A 1 37.37 -31.08 -1.89
N ALA A 2 37.67 -31.30 -3.19
CA ALA A 2 36.82 -31.58 -4.35
C ALA A 2 35.41 -30.94 -4.46
N LEU A 3 35.24 -30.01 -5.40
CA LEU A 3 33.94 -29.65 -5.98
C LEU A 3 33.63 -30.69 -7.08
N GLN A 4 32.59 -31.49 -6.90
CA GLN A 4 32.04 -32.31 -7.98
C GLN A 4 31.26 -31.39 -8.94
N LEU A 5 31.72 -31.36 -10.20
CA LEU A 5 31.04 -30.71 -11.31
C LEU A 5 29.84 -31.56 -11.71
N SER A 6 28.63 -31.02 -11.54
CA SER A 6 27.40 -31.56 -12.15
C SER A 6 27.25 -30.94 -13.54
N GLY A 7 27.24 -31.78 -14.58
CA GLY A 7 27.08 -31.36 -15.97
C GLY A 7 25.62 -31.23 -16.41
N ALA A 8 25.42 -30.25 -17.32
CA ALA A 8 24.38 -30.05 -18.33
C ALA A 8 22.94 -29.70 -17.91
N GLY A 9 22.52 -28.44 -18.16
CA GLY A 9 21.20 -28.22 -18.80
C GLY A 9 20.25 -27.13 -18.30
N GLY A 10 20.65 -26.09 -17.56
CA GLY A 10 19.73 -24.99 -17.21
C GLY A 10 20.43 -23.67 -16.86
N PRO A 11 19.75 -22.50 -16.95
CA PRO A 11 20.32 -21.21 -16.55
C PRO A 11 20.86 -21.32 -15.11
N PRO A 12 21.90 -20.57 -14.72
CA PRO A 12 22.49 -20.68 -13.38
C PRO A 12 21.42 -20.44 -12.30
N HIS A 13 21.02 -21.50 -11.59
CA HIS A 13 20.08 -21.38 -10.48
C HIS A 13 20.87 -20.96 -9.25
N VAL A 14 20.67 -19.73 -8.78
CA VAL A 14 21.24 -19.28 -7.52
C VAL A 14 20.43 -19.89 -6.39
N LYS A 15 20.97 -20.92 -5.73
CA LYS A 15 20.41 -21.45 -4.49
C LYS A 15 20.81 -20.51 -3.34
N LEU A 16 19.92 -19.58 -3.01
CA LEU A 16 20.05 -18.77 -1.80
C LEU A 16 19.57 -19.60 -0.60
N THR A 17 20.52 -20.17 0.14
CA THR A 17 20.23 -20.75 1.46
C THR A 17 20.37 -19.62 2.48
N VAL A 18 19.24 -19.11 2.97
CA VAL A 18 19.24 -18.11 4.06
C VAL A 18 19.27 -18.87 5.37
N GLU A 19 20.42 -18.88 6.03
CA GLU A 19 20.57 -19.43 7.38
C GLU A 19 20.19 -18.36 8.41
N TRP A 20 19.22 -18.67 9.25
CA TRP A 20 18.78 -17.80 10.33
C TRP A 20 19.49 -18.21 11.61
N ASP A 21 20.51 -17.45 12.03
CA ASP A 21 21.09 -17.63 13.36
C ASP A 21 20.16 -17.02 14.45
N MET A 22 20.38 -17.43 15.70
CA MET A 22 19.57 -16.97 16.84
C MET A 22 19.62 -15.45 17.01
N SER A 23 20.77 -14.82 16.75
CA SER A 23 20.93 -13.37 16.84
C SER A 23 20.12 -12.62 15.78
N THR A 24 19.98 -13.18 14.59
CA THR A 24 19.20 -12.65 13.48
C THR A 24 17.71 -12.76 13.80
N LYS A 25 17.31 -13.88 14.43
CA LYS A 25 15.94 -14.08 14.92
C LYS A 25 15.58 -13.07 16.02
N GLU A 26 16.48 -12.83 16.97
CA GLU A 26 16.30 -11.83 18.05
C GLU A 26 16.22 -10.42 17.48
N ARG A 27 17.07 -10.05 16.53
CA ARG A 27 17.04 -8.75 15.85
C ARG A 27 15.72 -8.52 15.12
N VAL A 28 15.21 -9.52 14.39
CA VAL A 28 13.90 -9.42 13.73
C VAL A 28 12.76 -9.31 14.75
N GLN A 29 12.83 -10.03 15.87
CA GLN A 29 11.85 -9.92 16.95
C GLN A 29 11.84 -8.54 17.60
N LEU A 30 13.00 -7.97 17.90
CA LEU A 30 13.13 -6.59 18.44
C LEU A 30 12.60 -5.55 17.43
N GLN A 31 12.91 -5.73 16.14
CA GLN A 31 12.43 -4.86 15.08
C GLN A 31 10.90 -4.95 14.90
N GLN A 32 10.31 -6.15 15.07
CA GLN A 32 8.85 -6.34 15.11
C GLN A 32 8.21 -5.72 16.36
N GLN A 33 8.87 -5.79 17.53
CA GLN A 33 8.38 -5.15 18.74
C GLN A 33 8.40 -3.62 18.65
N ALA A 34 9.47 -3.04 18.10
CA ALA A 34 9.54 -1.60 17.82
C ALA A 34 8.50 -1.17 16.78
N HIS A 35 8.22 -2.01 15.76
CA HIS A 35 7.18 -1.76 14.78
C HIS A 35 5.77 -1.77 15.39
N ARG A 36 5.52 -2.62 16.40
CA ARG A 36 4.26 -2.61 17.18
C ARG A 36 4.03 -1.31 17.95
N GLN A 37 5.07 -0.54 18.26
CA GLN A 37 4.94 0.78 18.89
C GLN A 37 4.70 1.91 17.89
N GLN A 38 4.79 1.65 16.57
CA GLN A 38 4.40 2.64 15.56
C GLN A 38 2.88 2.67 15.41
N HIS A 39 2.34 3.83 15.00
CA HIS A 39 0.94 3.95 14.57
C HIS A 39 0.61 2.83 13.58
N SER A 40 -0.48 2.10 13.86
CA SER A 40 -1.06 1.11 12.96
C SER A 40 -2.45 1.57 12.52
N CYS A 41 -2.85 1.19 11.33
CA CYS A 41 -4.20 1.41 10.81
C CYS A 41 -4.76 0.11 10.22
N THR A 42 -6.06 0.08 9.93
CA THR A 42 -6.69 -1.02 9.19
C THR A 42 -6.77 -0.69 7.70
N LEU A 43 -7.02 -1.71 6.88
CA LEU A 43 -7.30 -1.52 5.46
C LEU A 43 -8.63 -0.81 5.23
N ASP A 44 -9.62 -1.04 6.08
CA ASP A 44 -10.91 -0.34 6.08
C ASP A 44 -10.71 1.17 6.25
N GLU A 45 -9.92 1.60 7.23
CA GLU A 45 -9.54 3.00 7.43
C GLU A 45 -8.85 3.59 6.18
N CYS A 46 -8.05 2.79 5.47
CA CYS A 46 -7.43 3.22 4.21
C CYS A 46 -8.48 3.46 3.11
N PHE A 47 -9.50 2.61 3.00
CA PHE A 47 -10.59 2.81 2.04
C PHE A 47 -11.50 4.00 2.40
N GLN A 48 -11.78 4.19 3.68
CA GLN A 48 -12.50 5.37 4.17
C GLN A 48 -11.75 6.66 3.79
N LEU A 49 -10.43 6.70 4.00
CA LEU A 49 -9.60 7.83 3.58
C LEU A 49 -9.59 8.00 2.05
N TYR A 50 -9.46 6.91 1.30
CA TYR A 50 -9.39 6.96 -0.17
C TYR A 50 -10.69 7.48 -0.83
N THR A 51 -11.84 7.21 -0.22
CA THR A 51 -13.16 7.64 -0.70
C THR A 51 -13.71 8.86 0.03
N LYS A 52 -12.89 9.47 0.90
CA LYS A 52 -13.26 10.69 1.63
C LYS A 52 -13.44 11.83 0.64
N GLU A 53 -14.42 12.68 0.92
CA GLU A 53 -14.56 13.94 0.21
C GLU A 53 -13.45 14.90 0.65
N GLU A 54 -12.76 15.48 -0.33
CA GLU A 54 -11.63 16.38 -0.12
C GLU A 54 -11.87 17.70 -0.87
N GLN A 55 -11.48 18.81 -0.24
CA GLN A 55 -11.49 20.11 -0.90
C GLN A 55 -10.24 20.24 -1.79
N LEU A 56 -10.43 20.65 -3.04
CA LEU A 56 -9.31 20.91 -3.94
C LEU A 56 -8.45 22.05 -3.41
N ALA A 57 -7.14 21.84 -3.42
CA ALA A 57 -6.18 22.89 -3.10
C ALA A 57 -6.35 24.06 -4.09
N PRO A 58 -5.93 25.29 -3.72
CA PRO A 58 -6.02 26.44 -4.62
C PRO A 58 -5.35 26.20 -5.98
N ASP A 59 -4.22 25.51 -5.99
CA ASP A 59 -3.44 25.21 -7.19
C ASP A 59 -4.06 24.09 -8.05
N ASP A 60 -4.96 23.29 -7.46
CA ASP A 60 -5.70 22.20 -8.10
C ASP A 60 -7.18 22.59 -8.38
N ALA A 61 -7.51 23.88 -8.29
CA ALA A 61 -8.88 24.37 -8.45
C ALA A 61 -9.46 23.99 -9.83
N TRP A 62 -10.64 23.37 -9.82
CA TRP A 62 -11.30 22.97 -11.05
C TRP A 62 -11.90 24.19 -11.75
N ARG A 63 -11.82 24.25 -13.08
CA ARG A 63 -12.43 25.35 -13.84
C ARG A 63 -13.88 25.01 -14.16
N CYS A 64 -14.81 25.74 -13.56
CA CYS A 64 -16.24 25.50 -13.77
C CYS A 64 -16.64 25.76 -15.24
N PRO A 65 -17.29 24.81 -15.94
CA PRO A 65 -17.70 24.98 -17.33
C PRO A 65 -18.82 26.01 -17.49
N HIS A 66 -19.58 26.31 -16.43
CA HIS A 66 -20.61 27.35 -16.43
C HIS A 66 -20.04 28.73 -16.08
N CYS A 67 -19.33 28.86 -14.96
CA CYS A 67 -18.81 30.15 -14.49
C CYS A 67 -17.53 30.59 -15.22
N LYS A 68 -16.83 29.67 -15.91
CA LYS A 68 -15.55 29.87 -16.62
C LYS A 68 -14.38 30.36 -15.76
N VAL A 69 -14.50 30.27 -14.43
CA VAL A 69 -13.47 30.63 -13.45
C VAL A 69 -13.02 29.41 -12.63
N PRO A 70 -11.77 29.40 -12.11
CA PRO A 70 -11.31 28.39 -11.15
C PRO A 70 -12.15 28.42 -9.87
N GLN A 71 -12.49 27.24 -9.35
CA GLN A 71 -13.28 27.06 -8.14
C GLN A 71 -12.62 25.98 -7.28
N GLN A 72 -12.51 26.22 -5.97
CA GLN A 72 -12.06 25.21 -5.01
C GLN A 72 -13.26 24.35 -4.60
N GLY A 73 -13.63 23.45 -5.51
CA GLY A 73 -14.71 22.49 -5.31
C GLY A 73 -14.34 21.39 -4.33
N MET A 74 -15.33 20.58 -3.97
CA MET A 74 -15.10 19.29 -3.31
C MET A 74 -15.01 18.18 -4.36
N VAL A 75 -14.13 17.22 -4.14
CA VAL A 75 -14.01 16.01 -4.96
C VAL A 75 -14.19 14.80 -4.05
N LYS A 76 -14.98 13.84 -4.51
CA LYS A 76 -15.16 12.57 -3.82
C LYS A 76 -14.96 11.44 -4.80
N LEU A 77 -14.07 10.51 -4.45
CA LEU A 77 -13.90 9.27 -5.20
C LEU A 77 -14.87 8.21 -4.67
N SER A 78 -15.42 7.38 -5.56
CA SER A 78 -16.30 6.28 -5.17
C SER A 78 -16.09 5.06 -6.06
N LEU A 79 -16.14 3.87 -5.46
CA LEU A 79 -16.04 2.60 -6.18
C LEU A 79 -17.45 2.19 -6.64
N TRP A 80 -17.70 2.12 -7.94
CA TRP A 80 -19.03 1.75 -8.46
C TRP A 80 -19.26 0.24 -8.55
N THR A 81 -18.20 -0.50 -8.86
CA THR A 81 -18.20 -1.96 -9.01
C THR A 81 -16.84 -2.52 -8.62
N LEU A 82 -16.81 -3.77 -8.21
CA LEU A 82 -15.59 -4.49 -7.90
C LEU A 82 -15.29 -5.55 -8.97
N PRO A 83 -14.02 -5.70 -9.37
CA PRO A 83 -13.60 -6.83 -10.21
C PRO A 83 -13.54 -8.13 -9.41
N ASP A 84 -13.58 -9.27 -10.09
CA ASP A 84 -13.39 -10.60 -9.47
C ASP A 84 -12.00 -10.73 -8.81
N ILE A 85 -11.01 -10.03 -9.37
CA ILE A 85 -9.65 -9.94 -8.83
C ILE A 85 -9.35 -8.48 -8.52
N LEU A 86 -9.40 -8.11 -7.24
CA LEU A 86 -9.09 -6.78 -6.75
C LEU A 86 -7.61 -6.67 -6.35
N ILE A 87 -6.86 -5.81 -7.05
CA ILE A 87 -5.46 -5.50 -6.71
C ILE A 87 -5.44 -4.24 -5.85
N ILE A 88 -4.91 -4.36 -4.63
CA ILE A 88 -4.81 -3.25 -3.67
C ILE A 88 -3.36 -2.81 -3.56
N HIS A 89 -3.09 -1.56 -3.95
CA HIS A 89 -1.77 -0.95 -3.80
C HIS A 89 -1.76 0.03 -2.62
N LEU A 90 -0.93 -0.26 -1.61
CA LEU A 90 -0.69 0.67 -0.50
C LEU A 90 0.33 1.74 -0.93
N LYS A 91 -0.12 2.99 -1.08
CA LYS A 91 0.71 4.14 -1.49
C LYS A 91 1.69 4.56 -0.37
N ARG A 92 2.73 3.76 -0.18
CA ARG A 92 3.72 3.93 0.92
C ARG A 92 4.83 4.92 0.61
N PHE A 93 5.01 5.31 -0.64
CA PHE A 93 6.09 6.22 -1.00
C PHE A 93 5.54 7.62 -1.16
N ARG A 94 6.11 8.55 -0.39
CA ARG A 94 5.86 9.99 -0.54
C ARG A 94 7.16 10.71 -0.85
N GLN A 95 7.07 11.71 -1.72
CA GLN A 95 8.17 12.63 -1.98
C GLN A 95 7.80 13.99 -1.41
N VAL A 96 8.73 14.59 -0.67
CA VAL A 96 8.59 15.95 -0.14
C VAL A 96 9.88 16.68 -0.50
N ALA A 97 9.78 17.67 -1.38
CA ALA A 97 10.92 18.28 -2.07
C ALA A 97 11.84 17.20 -2.69
N GLU A 98 13.13 17.22 -2.35
CA GLU A 98 14.13 16.26 -2.83
C GLU A 98 14.16 14.94 -2.04
N HIS A 99 13.40 14.84 -0.94
CA HIS A 99 13.45 13.67 -0.06
C HIS A 99 12.32 12.69 -0.37
N ARG A 100 12.66 11.40 -0.44
CA ARG A 100 11.70 10.29 -0.58
C ARG A 100 11.61 9.52 0.72
N TYR A 101 10.39 9.28 1.18
CA TYR A 101 10.12 8.55 2.42
C TYR A 101 9.25 7.33 2.14
N LYS A 102 9.57 6.22 2.78
CA LYS A 102 8.73 5.02 2.83
C LYS A 102 7.94 5.03 4.14
N LEU A 103 6.62 5.04 4.04
CA LEU A 103 5.71 4.87 5.15
C LEU A 103 5.81 3.44 5.69
N THR A 104 6.25 3.31 6.93
CA THR A 104 6.38 2.03 7.63
C THR A 104 5.13 1.65 8.40
N THR A 105 4.09 2.48 8.47
CA THR A 105 2.81 2.21 9.16
C THR A 105 2.32 0.79 8.91
N LEU A 106 2.06 0.05 9.99
CA LEU A 106 1.48 -1.28 9.91
C LEU A 106 0.02 -1.16 9.45
N VAL A 107 -0.32 -1.82 8.34
CA VAL A 107 -1.71 -1.90 7.85
C VAL A 107 -2.22 -3.30 8.19
N ARG A 108 -3.26 -3.37 9.02
CA ARG A 108 -3.95 -4.61 9.38
C ARG A 108 -5.02 -4.89 8.33
N PHE A 109 -5.01 -6.08 7.75
CA PHE A 109 -5.99 -6.51 6.76
C PHE A 109 -6.35 -7.98 6.98
N PRO A 110 -7.58 -8.39 6.65
CA PRO A 110 -7.97 -9.78 6.75
C PRO A 110 -7.28 -10.61 5.65
N LEU A 111 -6.91 -11.85 5.97
CA LEU A 111 -6.43 -12.82 4.97
C LEU A 111 -7.57 -13.51 4.21
N GLN A 112 -8.77 -13.51 4.81
CA GLN A 112 -9.99 -14.11 4.28
C GLN A 112 -11.19 -13.26 4.68
N GLY A 113 -12.23 -13.23 3.86
CA GLY A 113 -13.46 -12.50 4.17
C GLY A 113 -13.31 -10.98 4.20
N LEU A 114 -12.56 -10.41 3.25
CA LEU A 114 -12.57 -8.96 3.05
C LEU A 114 -13.95 -8.53 2.53
N ASP A 115 -14.69 -7.81 3.36
CA ASP A 115 -15.96 -7.21 2.95
C ASP A 115 -15.74 -5.80 2.40
N MET A 116 -16.07 -5.62 1.12
CA MET A 116 -15.96 -4.34 0.42
C MET A 116 -17.31 -3.64 0.28
N ALA A 117 -18.43 -4.26 0.70
CA ALA A 117 -19.76 -3.68 0.58
C ALA A 117 -19.87 -2.26 1.17
N PRO A 118 -19.24 -1.92 2.32
CA PRO A 118 -19.28 -0.56 2.87
C PRO A 118 -18.58 0.51 2.01
N HIS A 119 -17.69 0.09 1.10
CA HIS A 119 -16.84 0.98 0.31
C HIS A 119 -17.28 1.12 -1.15
N VAL A 120 -18.34 0.41 -1.56
CA VAL A 120 -18.93 0.50 -2.89
C VAL A 120 -20.13 1.44 -2.86
N ALA A 121 -20.25 2.30 -3.87
CA ALA A 121 -21.38 3.20 -4.02
C ALA A 121 -22.69 2.40 -4.11
N GLN A 122 -23.71 2.84 -3.35
CA GLN A 122 -25.04 2.27 -3.50
C GLN A 122 -25.60 2.63 -4.87
N ARG A 123 -26.04 1.62 -5.62
CA ARG A 123 -26.82 1.85 -6.83
C ARG A 123 -28.20 2.33 -6.37
N GLY A 124 -28.54 3.58 -6.69
CA GLY A 124 -29.90 4.10 -6.57
C GLY A 124 -30.84 3.46 -7.57
#